data_AF-A0A4Y7RR50-F1
#
_entry.id   AF-A0A4Y7RR50-F1
#
_cell.length_a   1.000
_cell.length_b   1.000
_cell.length_c   1.000
_cell.angle_alpha   90.00
_cell.angle_beta   90.00
_cell.angle_gamma   90.00
#
_symmetry.space_group_name_H-M   'P 1'
#
loop_
_entity.id
_entity.type
_entity.pdbx_description
1 polymer ?
#
loop_
_entity_poly.entity_id
_entity_poly.type
_entity_poly.pdbx_seq_one_letter_code
_entity_poly.pdbx_strand_id
1 'polypeptide(L)'
;MTYQVVFASAVFLGTYLLLIADKIHRTVVALCGAMLILLAGIITQERAVSAIDFNTIGLLIGMMVIVGITRHTGVFEYLAIIISRLWRQ
;
A
#
# COMPACT_ATOMS: atom_id res chain seq x y z
N MET A 1 -11.90 18.72 -20.40
CA MET A 1 -10.82 17.73 -20.62
C MET A 1 -9.47 18.24 -20.16
N THR A 2 -8.87 19.27 -20.77
CA THR A 2 -7.53 19.77 -20.38
C THR A 2 -7.43 20.20 -18.91
N TYR A 3 -8.42 20.94 -18.39
CA TYR A 3 -8.41 21.39 -16.99
C TYR A 3 -8.46 20.24 -15.97
N GLN A 4 -9.24 19.19 -16.26
CA GLN A 4 -9.33 18.01 -15.40
C GLN A 4 -8.01 17.23 -15.39
N VAL A 5 -7.35 17.12 -16.56
CA VAL A 5 -6.04 16.46 -16.67
C VAL A 5 -4.99 17.23 -15.86
N VAL A 6 -4.89 18.55 -16.04
CA VAL A 6 -3.93 19.39 -15.31
C VAL A 6 -4.14 19.29 -13.80
N PHE A 7 -5.39 19.37 -13.34
CA PHE A 7 -5.72 19.23 -11.93
C PHE A 7 -5.38 17.83 -11.39
N ALA A 8 -5.79 16.77 -12.09
CA ALA A 8 -5.49 15.40 -11.67
C ALA A 8 -3.97 15.13 -11.61
N SER A 9 -3.22 15.62 -12.60
CA SER A 9 -1.76 15.54 -12.60
C SER A 9 -1.12 16.31 -11.44
N ALA A 10 -1.64 17.51 -11.12
CA ALA A 10 -1.14 18.29 -9.98
C ALA A 10 -1.40 17.57 -8.65
N VAL A 11 -2.60 17.01 -8.44
CA VAL A 11 -2.93 16.23 -7.24
C VAL A 11 -2.08 14.96 -7.16
N PHE A 12 -1.87 14.26 -8.27
CA PHE A 12 -1.03 13.06 -8.33
C PHE A 12 0.42 13.36 -7.94
N LEU A 13 1.04 14.36 -8.58
CA LEU A 13 2.41 14.77 -8.28
C LEU A 13 2.54 15.26 -6.84
N GLY A 14 1.60 16.08 -6.35
CA GLY A 14 1.58 16.55 -4.97
C GLY A 14 1.49 15.40 -3.96
N THR A 15 0.58 14.45 -4.19
CA THR A 15 0.44 13.25 -3.34
C THR A 15 1.73 12.43 -3.34
N TYR A 16 2.33 12.22 -4.51
CA TYR A 16 3.57 11.44 -4.64
C TYR A 16 4.77 12.11 -3.95
N LEU A 17 4.91 13.44 -4.10
CA LEU A 17 5.94 14.21 -3.40
C LEU A 17 5.77 14.12 -1.87
N LEU A 18 4.53 14.20 -1.38
CA LEU A 18 4.24 14.04 0.05
C LEU A 18 4.54 12.62 0.56
N LEU A 19 4.28 11.58 -0.25
CA LEU A 19 4.64 10.20 0.08
C LEU A 19 6.15 9.99 0.18
N ILE A 20 6.93 10.58 -0.74
CA ILE A 20 8.40 10.49 -0.72
C ILE A 20 8.99 11.30 0.43
N ALA A 21 8.40 12.46 0.74
CA ALA A 21 8.87 13.31 1.83
C ALA A 21 8.73 12.63 3.21
N ASP A 22 7.87 11.62 3.35
CA ASP A 22 7.61 10.82 4.57
C ASP A 22 7.35 11.65 5.84
N LYS A 23 6.97 12.93 5.68
CA LYS A 23 6.65 13.85 6.79
C LYS A 23 5.27 13.62 7.38
N ILE A 24 4.36 13.02 6.62
CA ILE A 24 2.97 12.76 6.99
C ILE A 24 2.69 11.27 6.76
N HIS A 25 1.82 10.68 7.58
CA HIS A 25 1.44 9.27 7.46
C HIS A 25 0.94 8.95 6.04
N ARG A 26 1.59 7.97 5.40
CA ARG A 26 1.36 7.61 3.99
C ARG A 26 -0.12 7.35 3.67
N THR A 27 -0.82 6.67 4.59
CA THR A 27 -2.27 6.41 4.48
C THR A 27 -3.08 7.70 4.41
N VAL A 28 -2.78 8.70 5.25
CA VAL A 28 -3.52 9.97 5.27
C VAL A 28 -3.30 10.71 3.96
N VAL A 29 -2.04 10.78 3.50
CA VAL A 29 -1.68 11.42 2.22
C VAL A 29 -2.42 10.77 1.05
N ALA A 30 -2.41 9.44 0.96
CA ALA A 30 -3.09 8.69 -0.10
C ALA A 30 -4.62 8.91 -0.09
N LEU A 31 -5.25 8.86 1.10
CA LEU A 31 -6.69 9.06 1.23
C LEU A 31 -7.10 10.50 0.92
N CYS A 32 -6.33 11.50 1.34
CA CYS A 32 -6.57 12.89 0.99
C CYS A 32 -6.48 13.12 -0.53
N GLY A 33 -5.45 12.57 -1.19
CA GLY A 33 -5.31 12.63 -2.65
C GLY A 33 -6.51 12.01 -3.38
N ALA A 34 -6.95 10.82 -2.95
CA ALA A 34 -8.14 10.16 -3.50
C ALA A 34 -9.42 10.97 -3.27
N MET A 35 -9.60 11.54 -2.08
CA MET A 35 -10.75 12.38 -1.73
C MET A 35 -10.82 13.64 -2.60
N LEU A 36 -9.68 14.30 -2.86
CA LEU A 36 -9.64 15.48 -3.73
C LEU A 36 -10.08 15.16 -5.17
N ILE A 37 -9.67 14.01 -5.71
CA ILE A 37 -10.06 13.55 -7.05
C ILE A 37 -11.57 13.25 -7.11
N LEU A 38 -12.13 12.62 -6.07
CA LEU A 38 -13.55 12.30 -5.99
C LEU A 38 -14.41 13.57 -5.83
N LEU A 39 -14.04 14.49 -4.94
CA LEU A 39 -14.76 15.74 -4.72
C LEU A 39 -14.72 16.66 -5.95
N ALA A 40 -13.63 16.64 -6.71
CA ALA A 40 -13.52 17.35 -7.98
C ALA A 40 -14.36 16.72 -9.11
N GLY A 41 -15.02 15.58 -8.86
CA GLY A 41 -15.87 14.89 -9.85
C GLY A 41 -15.10 14.35 -11.05
N ILE A 42 -13.78 14.16 -10.92
CA ILE A 42 -12.91 13.69 -12.02
C ILE A 42 -13.15 12.21 -12.30
N ILE A 43 -13.40 11.44 -11.24
CA ILE A 43 -13.77 10.02 -11.29
C ILE A 43 -15.00 9.83 -10.42
N THR A 44 -15.97 9.03 -10.88
CA THR A 44 -17.14 8.68 -10.05
C THR A 44 -16.75 7.68 -8.96
N GLN A 45 -17.54 7.64 -7.89
CA GLN A 45 -17.29 6.70 -6.78
C GLN A 45 -17.31 5.24 -7.26
N GLU A 46 -18.23 4.86 -8.14
CA GLU A 46 -18.26 3.47 -8.65
C GLU A 46 -16.99 3.13 -9.43
N ARG A 47 -16.51 4.06 -10.27
CA ARG A 47 -15.26 3.87 -11.02
C ARG A 47 -14.05 3.78 -10.10
N ALA A 48 -13.98 4.63 -9.07
CA ALA A 48 -12.90 4.60 -8.10
C ALA A 48 -12.86 3.27 -7.33
N VAL A 49 -14.01 2.75 -6.90
CA VAL A 49 -14.10 1.44 -6.23
C VAL A 49 -13.74 0.30 -7.20
N SER A 50 -14.19 0.37 -8.45
CA SER A 50 -13.86 -0.65 -9.46
C SER A 50 -12.37 -0.68 -9.82
N ALA A 51 -11.64 0.41 -9.58
CA ALA A 51 -10.20 0.50 -9.80
C ALA A 51 -9.38 -0.13 -8.66
N ILE A 52 -10.01 -0.52 -7.55
CA ILE A 52 -9.33 -1.17 -6.42
C ILE A 52 -9.10 -2.65 -6.76
N ASP A 53 -7.82 -3.07 -6.77
CA ASP A 53 -7.46 -4.48 -6.90
C ASP A 53 -7.52 -5.20 -5.55
N PHE A 54 -8.68 -5.80 -5.28
CA PHE A 54 -8.93 -6.59 -4.08
C PHE A 54 -8.10 -7.88 -4.00
N ASN A 55 -7.68 -8.45 -5.13
CA ASN A 55 -6.83 -9.64 -5.12
C ASN A 55 -5.45 -9.30 -4.56
N THR A 56 -4.87 -8.19 -5.02
CA THR A 56 -3.58 -7.71 -4.51
C THR A 56 -3.67 -7.32 -3.04
N ILE A 57 -4.70 -6.56 -2.62
CA ILE A 57 -4.88 -6.20 -1.21
C ILE A 57 -5.06 -7.45 -0.34
N GLY A 58 -5.91 -8.38 -0.77
CA GLY A 58 -6.14 -9.64 -0.06
C GLY A 58 -4.87 -10.48 0.06
N LEU A 59 -4.07 -10.58 -1.00
CA LEU A 59 -2.78 -11.27 -1.00
C LEU A 59 -1.79 -10.64 -0.01
N LEU A 60 -1.66 -9.31 -0.02
CA LEU A 60 -0.77 -8.59 0.88
C LEU A 60 -1.19 -8.76 2.34
N ILE A 61 -2.49 -8.65 2.63
CA ILE A 61 -3.03 -8.90 3.98
C ILE A 61 -2.75 -10.34 4.40
N GLY A 62 -3.03 -11.32 3.54
CA GLY A 62 -2.78 -12.73 3.82
C GLY A 62 -1.30 -13.00 4.13
N MET A 63 -0.39 -12.45 3.34
CA MET A 63 1.05 -12.54 3.57
C MET A 63 1.44 -11.94 4.93
N MET A 64 0.93 -10.74 5.25
CA MET A 64 1.25 -10.08 6.53
C MET A 64 0.71 -10.86 7.73
N VAL A 65 -0.49 -11.43 7.64
CA VAL A 65 -1.07 -12.28 8.69
C VAL A 65 -0.24 -13.54 8.91
N ILE A 66 0.10 -14.27 7.83
CA ILE A 66 0.93 -15.49 7.92
C ILE A 66 2.30 -15.17 8.52
N VAL A 67 2.97 -14.12 8.04
CA VAL A 67 4.28 -13.70 8.54
C VAL A 67 4.19 -13.28 10.02
N GLY A 68 3.14 -12.54 10.39
CA GLY A 68 2.89 -12.11 11.76
C GLY A 68 2.76 -13.30 12.72
N ILE A 69 1.93 -14.28 12.40
CA ILE A 69 1.73 -15.48 13.22
C ILE A 69 3.02 -16.31 13.31
N THR A 70 3.65 -16.58 12.16
CA THR A 70 4.90 -17.35 12.05
C THR A 70 6.02 -16.75 12.89
N ARG A 71 6.09 -15.41 12.97
CA ARG A 71 7.04 -14.70 13.82
C ARG A 71 6.71 -14.85 15.30
N HIS A 72 5.44 -14.77 15.70
CA HIS A 72 5.04 -14.93 17.09
C HIS A 72 5.25 -16.34 17.64
N THR A 73 5.15 -17.36 16.79
CA THR A 73 5.33 -18.77 17.18
C THR A 73 6.79 -19.23 17.19
N GLY A 74 7.75 -18.38 16.80
CA GLY A 74 9.18 -18.71 16.80
C GLY A 74 9.63 -19.60 15.64
N VAL A 75 8.81 -19.74 14.59
CA VAL A 75 9.11 -20.62 13.45
C VAL A 75 10.34 -20.12 12.69
N PHE A 76 10.51 -18.81 12.54
CA PHE A 76 11.69 -18.24 11.89
C PHE A 76 12.97 -18.51 12.69
N GLU A 77 12.91 -18.41 14.01
CA GLU A 77 14.02 -18.72 14.92
C GLU A 77 14.38 -20.21 14.86
N TYR A 78 13.38 -21.09 14.86
CA TYR A 78 13.59 -22.53 14.73
C TYR A 78 14.26 -22.90 13.40
N LEU A 79 13.79 -22.33 12.29
CA LEU A 79 14.40 -22.53 10.96
C LEU A 79 15.84 -22.00 10.92
N ALA A 80 16.12 -20.84 11.52
CA ALA A 80 17.46 -20.28 11.59
C ALA A 80 18.43 -21.23 12.32
N ILE A 81 17.99 -21.84 13.43
CA ILE A 81 18.80 -22.84 14.15
C ILE A 81 19.06 -24.07 13.27
N ILE A 82 18.04 -24.60 12.59
CA ILE A 82 18.20 -25.77 11.70
C ILE A 82 19.24 -25.47 10.61
N ILE A 83 19.09 -24.35 9.90
CA ILE A 83 19.98 -23.98 8.81
C ILE A 83 21.41 -23.81 9.33
N SER A 84 21.59 -23.18 10.50
CA SER A 84 22.91 -22.99 11.11
C SER A 84 23.61 -24.31 11.47
N ARG A 85 22.83 -25.34 11.86
CA ARG A 85 23.35 -26.68 12.16
C ARG A 85 23.69 -27.44 10.88
N LEU A 86 22.84 -27.35 9.86
CA LEU A 86 23.05 -27.98 8.56
C LEU A 86 24.32 -27.45 7.87
N TRP A 87 24.61 -26.15 7.99
CA TRP A 87 25.78 -25.51 7.40
C TRP A 87 27.11 -25.76 8.12
N ARG A 88 27.06 -26.23 9.38
CA ARG A 88 28.25 -26.46 10.20
C ARG A 88 28.74 -27.92 10.15
N GLN A 89 28.02 -28.79 9.43
CA GLN A 89 28.47 -30.13 9.03
C GLN A 89 28.98 -30.10 7.59
#